data_AF-A0A7S2LXN6-F1
#
_entry.id   AF-A0A7S2LXN6-F1
#
_cell.length_a   1.000
_cell.length_b   1.000
_cell.length_c   1.000
_cell.angle_alpha   90.00
_cell.angle_beta   90.00
_cell.angle_gamma   90.00
#
_symmetry.space_group_name_H-M   'P 1'
#
loop_
_entity.id
_entity.type
_entity.pdbx_description
1 polymer ?
#
loop_
_entity_poly.entity_id
_entity_poly.type
_entity_poly.pdbx_seq_one_letter_code
_entity_poly.pdbx_strand_id
1 'polypeptide(L)'
;VLARGLADNKSVRLLYLDDSDLDNDITVASAGWVAFSTALCDTCSVNSTYLSNRTIIDICQKEDQEITRPRDSTLRRDISRYLRLNGELPQYAARCKILMNHAHLDMTPLLQWELKCLPLAVGWFERAKSCTTLSIDEDDPDNTKRVLEESEKVFQSRALTALYEFIRGMTEKVLERRDELA
;
A
#
# COMPACT_ATOMS: atom_id res chain seq x y z
N VAL A 1 9.79 -11.21 -14.80
CA VAL A 1 9.18 -10.43 -15.91
C VAL A 1 7.70 -10.17 -15.68
N LEU A 2 6.89 -11.21 -15.41
CA LEU A 2 5.44 -11.10 -15.18
C LEU A 2 5.04 -10.07 -14.11
N ALA A 3 5.58 -10.16 -12.89
CA ALA A 3 5.22 -9.23 -11.82
C ALA A 3 5.47 -7.74 -12.16
N ARG A 4 6.53 -7.44 -12.92
CA ARG A 4 6.80 -6.07 -13.39
C ARG A 4 5.72 -5.58 -14.35
N GLY A 5 5.22 -6.46 -15.22
CA GLY A 5 4.10 -6.15 -16.11
C GLY A 5 2.80 -5.86 -15.37
N LEU A 6 2.64 -6.33 -14.12
CA LEU A 6 1.47 -6.03 -13.30
C LEU A 6 1.50 -4.65 -12.66
N ALA A 7 2.67 -4.09 -12.36
CA ALA A 7 2.78 -2.84 -11.61
C ALA A 7 1.96 -1.70 -12.26
N ASP A 8 2.03 -1.57 -13.59
CA ASP A 8 1.31 -0.55 -14.35
C ASP A 8 0.01 -1.06 -14.98
N ASN A 9 -0.36 -2.32 -14.73
CA ASN A 9 -1.52 -2.93 -15.36
C ASN A 9 -2.82 -2.49 -14.68
N LYS A 10 -3.79 -2.03 -15.48
CA LYS A 10 -5.09 -1.54 -14.99
C LYS A 10 -6.28 -2.41 -15.40
N SER A 11 -6.06 -3.56 -16.04
CA SER A 11 -7.12 -4.40 -16.62
C SER A 11 -7.15 -5.82 -16.07
N VAL A 12 -6.01 -6.39 -15.73
CA VAL A 12 -5.88 -7.76 -15.21
C VAL A 12 -6.38 -7.79 -13.78
N ARG A 13 -7.38 -8.63 -13.55
CA ARG A 13 -7.96 -8.88 -12.22
C ARG A 13 -7.53 -10.21 -11.64
N LEU A 14 -7.38 -11.23 -12.48
CA LEU A 14 -7.02 -12.59 -12.08
C LEU A 14 -5.79 -13.01 -12.88
N LEU A 15 -4.77 -13.53 -12.19
CA LEU A 15 -3.59 -14.12 -12.81
C LEU A 15 -3.54 -15.61 -12.47
N TYR A 16 -3.77 -16.45 -13.47
CA TYR A 16 -3.61 -17.89 -13.34
C TYR A 16 -2.18 -18.26 -13.72
N LEU A 17 -1.47 -18.89 -12.79
CA LEU A 17 -0.16 -19.48 -13.02
C LEU A 17 -0.37 -20.99 -13.06
N ASP A 18 -0.75 -21.52 -14.24
CA ASP A 18 -0.93 -22.96 -14.43
C ASP A 18 0.29 -23.55 -15.16
N ASP A 19 0.65 -24.74 -14.73
CA ASP A 19 1.53 -25.64 -15.46
C ASP A 19 0.67 -26.81 -15.95
N SER A 20 0.21 -26.71 -17.19
CA SER A 20 -0.57 -27.77 -17.83
C SER A 20 0.30 -28.94 -18.27
N ASP A 21 1.63 -28.79 -18.29
CA ASP A 21 2.56 -29.77 -18.80
C ASP A 21 3.19 -30.53 -17.61
N LEU A 22 2.70 -31.75 -17.36
CA LEU A 22 3.00 -32.63 -16.23
C LEU A 22 4.49 -32.93 -15.93
N ASP A 23 5.43 -32.35 -16.69
CA ASP A 23 6.86 -32.58 -16.58
C ASP A 23 7.67 -31.37 -16.04
N ASN A 24 7.12 -30.16 -15.90
CA ASN A 24 7.90 -28.97 -15.51
C ASN A 24 7.22 -28.06 -14.48
N ASP A 25 7.00 -28.56 -13.27
CA ASP A 25 6.37 -27.83 -12.15
C ASP A 25 6.78 -26.35 -12.10
N ILE A 26 5.93 -25.44 -12.62
CA ILE A 26 6.20 -24.01 -12.67
C ILE A 26 6.07 -23.44 -11.26
N THR A 27 7.17 -23.54 -10.53
CA THR A 27 7.27 -22.97 -9.19
C THR A 27 7.70 -21.51 -9.28
N VAL A 28 6.90 -20.62 -8.68
CA VAL A 28 7.29 -19.22 -8.52
C VAL A 28 8.42 -19.17 -7.50
N ALA A 29 9.64 -18.89 -7.96
CA ALA A 29 10.78 -18.69 -7.08
C ALA A 29 10.50 -17.58 -6.05
N SER A 30 11.18 -17.61 -4.90
CA SER A 30 11.03 -16.59 -3.84
C SER A 30 11.18 -15.15 -4.37
N ALA A 31 12.15 -14.92 -5.27
CA ALA A 31 12.33 -13.62 -5.92
C ALA A 31 11.11 -13.18 -6.77
N GLY A 32 10.37 -14.14 -7.35
CA GLY A 32 9.12 -13.89 -8.05
C GLY A 32 8.01 -13.43 -7.11
N TRP A 33 7.89 -14.07 -5.93
CA TRP A 33 6.93 -13.65 -4.91
C TRP A 33 7.23 -12.28 -4.32
N VAL A 34 8.51 -11.97 -4.08
CA VAL A 34 8.93 -10.60 -3.70
C VAL A 34 8.51 -9.60 -4.77
N ALA A 35 8.74 -9.92 -6.06
CA ALA A 35 8.34 -9.04 -7.14
C ALA A 35 6.81 -8.85 -7.23
N PHE A 36 6.01 -9.90 -6.97
CA PHE A 36 4.55 -9.76 -6.89
C PHE A 36 4.12 -8.88 -5.73
N SER A 37 4.71 -9.06 -4.54
CA SER A 37 4.44 -8.20 -3.38
C SER A 37 4.77 -6.74 -3.69
N THR A 38 5.93 -6.47 -4.31
CA THR A 38 6.29 -5.11 -4.75
C THR A 38 5.33 -4.56 -5.80
N ALA A 39 4.86 -5.37 -6.75
CA ALA A 39 3.89 -4.90 -7.76
C ALA A 39 2.53 -4.57 -7.13
N LEU A 40 2.12 -5.33 -6.12
CA LEU A 40 0.89 -5.11 -5.34
C LEU A 40 0.99 -3.91 -4.40
N CYS A 41 2.16 -3.69 -3.80
CA CYS A 41 2.42 -2.63 -2.85
C CYS A 41 3.93 -2.33 -2.75
N ASP A 42 4.42 -1.41 -3.59
CA ASP A 42 5.79 -0.91 -3.55
C ASP A 42 5.94 0.07 -2.38
N THR A 43 6.68 -0.32 -1.35
CA THR A 43 6.86 0.45 -0.12
C THR A 43 8.05 1.41 -0.17
N CYS A 44 8.78 1.51 -1.30
CA CYS A 44 9.96 2.39 -1.39
C CYS A 44 9.64 3.88 -1.18
N SER A 45 8.41 4.31 -1.46
CA SER A 45 7.92 5.65 -1.14
C SER A 45 6.40 5.68 -1.03
N VAL A 46 5.83 6.71 -0.39
CA VAL A 46 4.37 6.91 -0.35
C VAL A 46 3.78 7.00 -1.77
N ASN A 47 4.48 7.65 -2.70
CA ASN A 47 4.04 7.76 -4.10
C ASN A 47 4.08 6.41 -4.82
N SER A 48 5.13 5.61 -4.61
CA SER A 48 5.21 4.25 -5.14
C SER A 48 4.08 3.37 -4.62
N THR A 49 3.78 3.46 -3.32
CA THR A 49 2.67 2.72 -2.70
C THR A 49 1.32 3.18 -3.25
N TYR A 50 1.16 4.50 -3.45
CA TYR A 50 -0.03 5.03 -4.10
C TYR A 50 -0.18 4.43 -5.51
N LEU A 51 0.87 4.47 -6.33
CA LEU A 51 0.79 4.03 -7.73
C LEU A 51 0.78 2.51 -7.93
N SER A 52 1.04 1.73 -6.89
CA SER A 52 1.05 0.26 -6.93
C SER A 52 -0.27 -0.32 -7.44
N ASN A 53 -0.23 -1.56 -7.95
CA ASN A 53 -1.38 -2.20 -8.58
C ASN A 53 -2.58 -2.28 -7.62
N ARG A 54 -3.76 -1.87 -8.13
CA ARG A 54 -5.04 -1.89 -7.38
C ARG A 54 -6.13 -2.70 -8.05
N THR A 55 -5.79 -3.43 -9.11
CA THR A 55 -6.75 -4.09 -10.02
C THR A 55 -6.70 -5.60 -9.91
N ILE A 56 -5.52 -6.18 -9.65
CA ILE A 56 -5.37 -7.60 -9.43
C ILE A 56 -5.93 -7.96 -8.04
N ILE A 57 -6.81 -8.94 -8.02
CA ILE A 57 -7.52 -9.41 -6.83
C ILE A 57 -7.18 -10.86 -6.48
N ASP A 58 -6.58 -11.59 -7.43
CA ASP A 58 -6.12 -12.95 -7.18
C ASP A 58 -4.93 -13.34 -8.07
N ILE A 59 -4.03 -14.16 -7.50
CA ILE A 59 -2.95 -14.84 -8.19
C ILE A 59 -3.15 -16.33 -7.90
N CYS A 60 -4.01 -16.97 -8.72
CA CYS A 60 -4.41 -18.36 -8.52
C CYS A 60 -3.33 -19.32 -9.05
N GLN A 61 -3.08 -20.36 -8.26
CA GLN A 61 -2.38 -21.60 -8.66
C GLN A 61 -3.27 -22.78 -8.26
N LYS A 62 -3.17 -23.91 -8.95
CA LYS A 62 -4.00 -25.11 -8.65
C LYS A 62 -3.95 -25.46 -7.16
N GLU A 63 -5.12 -25.80 -6.60
CA GLU A 63 -5.40 -25.88 -5.17
C GLU A 63 -4.57 -26.92 -4.38
N ASP A 64 -3.93 -27.87 -5.06
CA ASP A 64 -3.33 -29.04 -4.43
C ASP A 64 -1.82 -28.93 -4.11
N GLN A 65 -1.18 -27.77 -4.33
CA GLN A 65 0.26 -27.62 -4.11
C GLN A 65 0.61 -26.64 -2.97
N GLU A 66 0.90 -27.18 -1.77
CA GLU A 66 1.51 -26.41 -0.68
C GLU A 66 2.87 -25.78 -1.05
N ILE A 67 3.55 -26.33 -2.06
CA ILE A 67 4.91 -25.98 -2.49
C ILE A 67 4.97 -24.61 -3.15
N THR A 68 3.84 -24.13 -3.69
CA THR A 68 3.82 -23.00 -4.63
C THR A 68 3.52 -21.67 -3.95
N ARG A 69 3.08 -21.67 -2.68
CA ARG A 69 2.88 -20.46 -1.88
C ARG A 69 4.21 -19.88 -1.39
N PRO A 70 4.31 -18.58 -1.11
CA PRO A 70 5.51 -18.03 -0.49
C PRO A 70 5.82 -18.78 0.81
N ARG A 71 7.04 -19.33 0.92
CA ARG A 71 7.50 -20.01 2.14
C ARG A 71 7.57 -19.05 3.33
N ASP A 72 7.86 -17.79 3.05
CA ASP A 72 7.81 -16.71 4.03
C ASP A 72 6.33 -16.39 4.38
N SER A 73 5.96 -16.68 5.62
CA SER A 73 4.61 -16.48 6.14
C SER A 73 4.19 -15.01 6.18
N THR A 74 5.15 -14.09 6.35
CA THR A 74 4.90 -12.65 6.31
C THR A 74 4.60 -12.22 4.89
N LEU A 75 5.44 -12.61 3.93
CA LEU A 75 5.25 -12.30 2.51
C LEU A 75 3.91 -12.85 1.99
N ARG A 76 3.57 -14.08 2.39
CA ARG A 76 2.29 -14.72 2.06
C ARG A 76 1.10 -13.95 2.62
N ARG A 77 1.19 -13.51 3.88
CA ARG A 77 0.15 -12.71 4.53
C ARG A 77 -0.01 -11.35 3.85
N ASP A 78 1.08 -10.70 3.48
CA ASP A 78 1.04 -9.37 2.85
C ASP A 78 0.42 -9.43 1.45
N ILE A 79 0.84 -10.41 0.62
CA ILE A 79 0.25 -10.62 -0.71
C ILE A 79 -1.26 -10.89 -0.60
N SER A 80 -1.67 -11.81 0.28
CA SER A 80 -3.09 -12.11 0.51
C SER A 80 -3.88 -10.87 0.92
N ARG A 81 -3.36 -10.09 1.88
CA ARG A 81 -3.99 -8.84 2.33
C ARG A 81 -4.12 -7.82 1.20
N TYR A 82 -3.09 -7.63 0.38
CA TYR A 82 -3.15 -6.67 -0.72
C TYR A 82 -4.13 -7.09 -1.82
N LEU A 83 -4.20 -8.38 -2.14
CA LEU A 83 -5.14 -8.93 -3.10
C LEU A 83 -6.60 -8.75 -2.63
N ARG A 84 -6.91 -9.10 -1.38
CA ARG A 84 -8.25 -8.87 -0.80
C ARG A 84 -8.61 -7.40 -0.73
N LEU A 85 -7.68 -6.56 -0.29
CA LEU A 85 -7.90 -5.12 -0.22
C LEU A 85 -8.23 -4.53 -1.61
N ASN A 86 -7.60 -5.03 -2.67
CA ASN A 86 -7.92 -4.65 -4.04
C ASN A 86 -9.32 -5.16 -4.48
N GLY A 87 -9.75 -6.34 -4.01
CA GLY A 87 -11.03 -6.94 -4.37
C GLY A 87 -12.24 -6.40 -3.61
N GLU A 88 -12.14 -6.32 -2.29
CA GLU A 88 -13.25 -5.98 -1.39
C GLU A 88 -13.39 -4.47 -1.17
N LEU A 89 -12.26 -3.75 -1.12
CA LEU A 89 -12.21 -2.33 -0.75
C LEU A 89 -11.39 -1.48 -1.75
N PRO A 90 -11.63 -1.59 -3.08
CA PRO A 90 -10.79 -0.96 -4.11
C PRO A 90 -10.65 0.56 -3.95
N GLN A 91 -11.70 1.25 -3.51
CA GLN A 91 -11.71 2.69 -3.27
C GLN A 91 -10.87 3.13 -2.06
N TYR A 92 -10.54 2.21 -1.16
CA TYR A 92 -9.70 2.44 0.01
C TYR A 92 -8.29 1.86 -0.16
N ALA A 93 -8.08 0.95 -1.11
CA ALA A 93 -6.86 0.16 -1.24
C ALA A 93 -5.57 0.99 -1.16
N ALA A 94 -5.47 2.09 -1.91
CA ALA A 94 -4.30 2.94 -1.88
C ALA A 94 -4.04 3.58 -0.50
N ARG A 95 -5.10 4.10 0.14
CA ARG A 95 -5.01 4.73 1.46
C ARG A 95 -4.62 3.71 2.52
N CYS A 96 -5.26 2.54 2.52
CA CYS A 96 -4.93 1.44 3.42
C CYS A 96 -3.47 0.99 3.24
N LYS A 97 -3.02 0.74 2.01
CA LYS A 97 -1.62 0.36 1.72
C LYS A 97 -0.61 1.40 2.23
N ILE A 98 -0.91 2.69 2.03
CA ILE A 98 -0.08 3.78 2.56
C ILE A 98 -0.04 3.72 4.08
N LEU A 99 -1.20 3.64 4.75
CA LEU A 99 -1.26 3.62 6.21
C LEU A 99 -0.63 2.36 6.83
N MET A 100 -0.71 1.22 6.15
CA MET A 100 -0.09 -0.05 6.56
C MET A 100 1.43 0.01 6.54
N ASN A 101 2.02 0.63 5.52
CA ASN A 101 3.46 0.55 5.25
C ASN A 101 4.24 1.81 5.60
N HIS A 102 3.57 2.96 5.72
CA HIS A 102 4.20 4.24 6.02
C HIS A 102 3.69 4.78 7.35
N ALA A 103 4.37 4.37 8.43
CA ALA A 103 4.08 4.88 9.78
C ALA A 103 4.30 6.39 9.87
N HIS A 104 5.28 6.89 9.13
CA HIS A 104 5.59 8.30 8.98
C HIS A 104 5.31 8.73 7.54
N LEU A 105 4.59 9.83 7.35
CA LEU A 105 4.29 10.40 6.05
C LEU A 105 5.12 11.66 5.88
N ASP A 106 6.23 11.53 5.14
CA ASP A 106 7.10 12.65 4.82
C ASP A 106 6.35 13.69 3.97
N MET A 107 6.16 14.88 4.54
CA MET A 107 5.46 15.99 3.90
C MET A 107 6.40 16.93 3.14
N THR A 108 7.71 16.70 3.20
CA THR A 108 8.73 17.50 2.51
C THR A 108 8.46 17.66 1.01
N PRO A 109 8.06 16.61 0.26
CA PRO A 109 7.76 16.74 -1.17
C PRO A 109 6.61 17.70 -1.50
N LEU A 110 5.76 18.02 -0.53
CA LEU A 110 4.63 18.94 -0.70
C LEU A 110 5.01 20.40 -0.40
N LEU A 111 6.17 20.66 0.22
CA LEU A 111 6.61 22.01 0.56
C LEU A 111 6.85 22.90 -0.67
N GLN A 112 7.07 22.31 -1.85
CA GLN A 112 7.17 23.06 -3.12
C GLN A 112 5.83 23.69 -3.53
N TRP A 113 4.71 23.18 -3.03
CA TRP A 113 3.38 23.65 -3.38
C TRP A 113 2.83 24.66 -2.36
N GLU A 114 3.67 25.06 -1.41
CA GLU A 114 3.39 26.04 -0.36
C GLU A 114 2.12 25.69 0.46
N LEU A 115 1.56 26.66 1.21
CA LEU A 115 0.38 26.44 2.05
C LEU A 115 -0.88 25.96 1.29
N LYS A 116 -0.88 25.98 -0.05
CA LYS A 116 -1.97 25.45 -0.88
C LYS A 116 -2.17 23.95 -0.70
N CYS A 117 -1.13 23.22 -0.29
CA CYS A 117 -1.21 21.79 0.01
C CYS A 117 -1.83 21.47 1.37
N LEU A 118 -1.93 22.44 2.30
CA LEU A 118 -2.42 22.18 3.65
C LEU A 118 -3.87 21.67 3.66
N PRO A 119 -4.85 22.30 2.95
CA PRO A 119 -6.20 21.76 2.89
C PRO A 119 -6.28 20.38 2.22
N LEU A 120 -5.39 20.11 1.26
CA LEU A 120 -5.33 18.81 0.58
C LEU A 120 -4.83 17.71 1.52
N ALA A 121 -3.80 18.01 2.32
CA ALA A 121 -3.26 17.10 3.32
C ALA A 121 -4.30 16.79 4.41
N VAL A 122 -4.94 17.84 4.97
CA VAL A 122 -6.00 17.68 5.96
C VAL A 122 -7.15 16.84 5.39
N GLY A 123 -7.66 17.19 4.22
CA GLY A 123 -8.73 16.44 3.58
C GLY A 123 -8.33 15.00 3.22
N TRP A 124 -7.05 14.74 2.94
CA TRP A 124 -6.55 13.37 2.75
C TRP A 124 -6.62 12.58 4.06
N PHE A 125 -6.16 13.14 5.19
CA PHE A 125 -6.24 12.47 6.49
C PHE A 125 -7.69 12.23 6.94
N GLU A 126 -8.59 13.18 6.73
CA GLU A 126 -10.03 13.00 7.00
C GLU A 126 -10.61 11.82 6.23
N ARG A 127 -10.26 11.71 4.94
CA ARG A 127 -10.66 10.56 4.11
C ARG A 127 -9.93 9.28 4.54
N ALA A 128 -8.68 9.36 4.96
CA ALA A 128 -7.88 8.19 5.34
C ALA A 128 -8.34 7.61 6.68
N LYS A 129 -8.92 8.43 7.57
CA LYS A 129 -9.47 8.00 8.87
C LYS A 129 -10.45 6.84 8.76
N SER A 130 -11.27 6.80 7.71
CA SER A 130 -12.21 5.67 7.52
C SER A 130 -11.51 4.32 7.42
N CYS A 131 -10.22 4.28 7.04
CA CYS A 131 -9.45 3.04 6.91
C CYS A 131 -9.18 2.36 8.26
N THR A 132 -9.19 3.10 9.38
CA THR A 132 -8.92 2.54 10.73
C THR A 132 -10.05 1.66 11.25
N THR A 133 -11.23 1.75 10.63
CA THR A 133 -12.43 0.98 10.99
C THR A 133 -12.78 -0.09 9.96
N LEU A 134 -12.03 -0.20 8.85
CA LEU A 134 -12.30 -1.20 7.82
C LEU A 134 -11.85 -2.59 8.29
N SER A 135 -12.64 -3.58 7.90
CA SER A 135 -12.32 -5.00 8.01
C SER A 135 -12.38 -5.66 6.65
N ILE A 136 -11.64 -6.74 6.50
CA ILE A 136 -11.64 -7.63 5.34
C ILE A 136 -12.02 -9.02 5.87
N ASP A 137 -12.81 -9.75 5.10
CA ASP A 137 -13.24 -11.09 5.50
C ASP A 137 -12.02 -12.04 5.42
N GLU A 138 -11.77 -12.76 6.51
CA GLU A 138 -10.87 -13.92 6.48
C GLU A 138 -11.63 -15.17 6.05
N ASP A 139 -10.95 -16.19 5.52
CA ASP A 139 -11.60 -17.44 5.08
C ASP A 139 -12.36 -18.14 6.24
N ASP A 140 -12.08 -17.72 7.47
CA ASP A 140 -12.83 -18.04 8.68
C ASP A 140 -13.76 -16.87 9.08
N PRO A 141 -15.10 -17.06 9.02
CA PRO A 141 -16.07 -16.01 9.32
C PRO A 141 -16.01 -15.51 10.78
N ASP A 142 -15.44 -16.27 11.71
CA ASP A 142 -15.30 -15.87 13.12
C ASP A 142 -14.04 -15.00 13.37
N ASN A 143 -13.21 -14.80 12.34
CA ASN A 143 -11.92 -14.10 12.42
C ASN A 143 -11.87 -12.88 11.46
N THR A 144 -12.92 -12.05 11.48
CA THR A 144 -12.92 -10.77 10.76
C THR A 144 -11.78 -9.89 11.29
N LYS A 145 -10.77 -9.64 10.44
CA LYS A 145 -9.58 -8.88 10.83
C LYS A 145 -9.64 -7.45 10.30
N ARG A 146 -9.31 -6.48 11.17
CA ARG A 146 -9.16 -5.08 10.77
C ARG A 146 -8.03 -4.96 9.76
N VAL A 147 -8.25 -4.14 8.72
CA VAL A 147 -7.22 -3.83 7.72
C VAL A 147 -6.02 -3.15 8.38
N LEU A 148 -6.30 -2.25 9.32
CA LEU A 148 -5.32 -1.56 10.13
C LEU A 148 -5.53 -1.94 11.60
N GLU A 149 -4.47 -2.44 12.24
CA GLU A 149 -4.44 -2.65 13.70
C GLU A 149 -4.19 -1.34 14.48
N GLU A 150 -4.19 -0.21 13.77
CA GLU A 150 -3.92 1.12 14.32
C GLU A 150 -5.11 1.64 15.13
N SER A 151 -4.84 2.16 16.34
CA SER A 151 -5.85 2.85 17.15
C SER A 151 -6.07 4.28 16.65
N GLU A 152 -7.26 4.83 16.90
CA GLU A 152 -7.58 6.24 16.57
C GLU A 152 -6.54 7.22 17.12
N LYS A 153 -6.02 7.00 18.34
CA LYS A 153 -5.00 7.88 18.93
C LYS A 153 -3.70 7.85 18.14
N VAL A 154 -3.28 6.68 17.67
CA VAL A 154 -2.05 6.52 16.88
C VAL A 154 -2.25 7.17 15.50
N PHE A 155 -3.41 6.98 14.87
CA PHE A 155 -3.76 7.65 13.62
C PHE A 155 -3.74 9.18 13.76
N GLN A 156 -4.37 9.73 14.81
CA GLN A 156 -4.36 11.18 15.08
C GLN A 156 -2.96 11.70 15.34
N SER A 157 -2.14 10.96 16.10
CA SER A 157 -0.74 11.32 16.32
C SER A 157 0.01 11.41 14.99
N ARG A 158 -0.16 10.43 14.10
CA ARG A 158 0.46 10.41 12.77
C ARG A 158 0.06 11.63 11.95
N ALA A 159 -1.25 11.94 11.92
CA ALA A 159 -1.76 13.10 11.19
C ALA A 159 -1.16 14.42 11.72
N LEU A 160 -1.13 14.59 13.05
CA LEU A 160 -0.56 15.77 13.69
C LEU A 160 0.95 15.91 13.41
N THR A 161 1.72 14.83 13.49
CA THR A 161 3.15 14.84 13.17
C THR A 161 3.39 15.30 11.73
N ALA A 162 2.67 14.72 10.76
CA ALA A 162 2.81 15.10 9.35
C ALA A 162 2.46 16.58 9.12
N LEU A 163 1.34 17.06 9.67
CA LEU A 163 0.93 18.45 9.53
C LEU A 163 1.90 19.43 10.21
N TYR A 164 2.42 19.07 11.39
CA TYR A 164 3.41 19.87 12.09
C TYR A 164 4.69 20.02 11.27
N GLU A 165 5.22 18.93 10.72
CA GLU A 165 6.42 18.96 9.88
C GLU A 165 6.23 19.80 8.63
N PHE A 166 5.05 19.70 8.00
CA PHE A 166 4.70 20.53 6.86
C PHE A 166 4.72 22.03 7.23
N ILE A 167 4.07 22.43 8.32
CA ILE A 167 4.02 23.83 8.77
C ILE A 167 5.41 24.34 9.15
N ARG A 168 6.20 23.52 9.85
CA ARG A 168 7.58 23.85 10.24
C ARG A 168 8.46 24.07 9.01
N GLY A 169 8.47 23.12 8.07
CA GLY A 169 9.25 23.23 6.83
C GLY A 169 8.82 24.41 5.96
N MET A 170 7.53 24.79 5.97
CA MET A 170 7.05 26.00 5.32
C MET A 170 7.60 27.28 5.98
N THR A 171 7.70 27.29 7.30
CA THR A 171 8.25 28.43 8.06
C THR A 171 9.73 28.63 7.77
N GLU A 172 10.50 27.54 7.72
CA GLU A 172 11.93 27.55 7.37
C GLU A 172 12.17 28.15 5.98
N LYS A 173 11.41 27.70 4.96
CA LYS A 173 11.50 28.26 3.60
C LYS A 173 11.20 29.76 3.52
N VAL A 174 10.29 30.26 4.36
CA VAL A 174 9.97 31.70 4.40
C VAL A 174 11.13 32.50 5.00
N LEU A 175 11.80 31.95 6.01
CA LEU A 175 12.99 32.58 6.61
C LEU A 175 14.17 32.60 5.62
N GLU A 176 14.42 31.50 4.93
CA GLU A 176 15.48 31.42 3.91
C GLU A 176 15.29 32.48 2.80
N ARG A 177 14.07 32.61 2.26
CA ARG A 177 13.76 33.65 1.26
C ARG A 177 13.95 35.06 1.80
N ARG A 178 13.73 35.29 3.10
CA ARG A 178 13.94 36.60 3.72
C ARG A 178 15.42 36.94 3.79
N ASP A 179 16.24 35.96 4.16
CA ASP A 179 17.69 36.14 4.29
C ASP A 179 18.35 36.33 2.92
N GLU A 180 17.83 35.72 1.85
CA GLU A 180 18.27 35.96 0.46
C GLU A 180 17.99 37.39 -0.04
N LEU A 181 17.06 38.11 0.60
CA LEU A 181 16.63 39.45 0.20
C LEU A 181 17.26 40.57 1.06
N ALA A 182 18.05 40.22 2.08
CA ALA A 182 18.70 41.14 3.02
C ALA A 182 20.16 41.42 2.65
#